data_AF-A0A523YG48-F1
#
_entry.id   AF-A0A523YG48-F1
#
_cell.length_a   1.000
_cell.length_b   1.000
_cell.length_c   1.000
_cell.angle_alpha   90.00
_cell.angle_beta   90.00
_cell.angle_gamma   90.00
#
_symmetry.space_group_name_H-M   'P 1'
#
loop_
_entity.id
_entity.type
_entity.pdbx_description
1 polymer ?
#
loop_
_entity_poly.entity_id
_entity_poly.type
_entity_poly.pdbx_seq_one_letter_code
_entity_poly.pdbx_strand_id
1 'polypeptide(L)' 'MPVITLDYDDLISLIGQDVPMDELLERIPMLGASLEGVEGNEMSVEFFPNRPDLYSVEGVARALRGFLSFEKG' A
#
# COMPACT_ATOMS: atom_id res chain seq x y z
N MET A 1 -5.48 -8.27 -13.39
CA MET A 1 -6.18 -7.90 -12.14
C MET A 1 -6.20 -6.37 -12.11
N PRO A 2 -6.85 -5.66 -11.17
CA PRO A 2 -6.80 -4.20 -11.19
C PRO A 2 -5.42 -3.70 -10.74
N VAL A 3 -4.89 -2.74 -11.51
CA VAL A 3 -3.72 -1.95 -11.15
C VAL A 3 -4.21 -0.64 -10.56
N ILE A 4 -3.68 -0.28 -9.39
CA ILE A 4 -3.91 1.03 -8.78
C ILE A 4 -2.59 1.76 -8.63
N THR A 5 -2.65 3.08 -8.76
CA THR A 5 -1.52 3.97 -8.52
C THR A 5 -1.70 4.61 -7.14
N LEU A 6 -0.67 4.50 -6.30
CA LEU A 6 -0.63 5.03 -4.95
C LEU A 6 0.41 6.14 -4.89
N ASP A 7 0.02 7.33 -4.44
CA ASP A 7 0.97 8.39 -4.10
C ASP A 7 1.58 8.11 -2.72
N TYR A 8 2.91 8.20 -2.62
CA TYR A 8 3.64 7.90 -1.40
C TYR A 8 3.34 8.89 -0.27
N ASP A 9 3.28 10.18 -0.58
CA ASP A 9 3.03 11.21 0.45
C ASP A 9 1.63 11.06 1.04
N ASP A 10 0.62 10.77 0.20
CA ASP A 10 -0.74 10.49 0.64
C ASP A 10 -0.82 9.22 1.48
N LEU A 11 -0.16 8.14 1.04
CA LEU A 11 -0.13 6.87 1.76
C LEU A 11 0.51 7.03 3.15
N ILE A 12 1.65 7.73 3.26
CA ILE A 12 2.32 7.99 4.54
C ILE A 12 1.46 8.87 5.45
N SER A 13 0.82 9.89 4.90
CA SER A 13 -0.11 10.75 5.64
C SER A 13 -1.25 9.94 6.27
N LEU A 14 -1.80 8.97 5.54
CA LEU A 14 -2.89 8.11 5.99
C LEU A 14 -2.44 6.99 6.96
N ILE A 15 -1.22 6.49 6.81
CA ILE A 15 -0.58 5.57 7.75
C ILE A 15 -0.32 6.28 9.09
N GLY A 16 0.02 7.58 9.04
CA GLY A 16 0.30 8.40 10.21
C GLY A 16 1.65 8.10 10.88
N GLN A 17 2.54 7.40 10.18
CA GLN A 17 3.91 7.10 10.60
C GLN A 17 4.86 7.19 9.40
N ASP A 18 6.08 7.66 9.63
CA ASP A 18 7.12 7.70 8.62
C ASP A 18 7.63 6.29 8.34
N VAL A 19 7.25 5.74 7.19
CA VAL A 19 7.73 4.46 6.66
C VAL A 19 8.51 4.74 5.37
N PRO A 20 9.75 4.29 5.24
CA PRO A 20 10.51 4.52 4.03
C PRO A 20 9.87 3.80 2.83
N MET A 21 9.93 4.43 1.65
CA MET A 21 9.42 3.87 0.39
C MET A 21 9.89 2.42 0.15
N ASP A 22 11.17 2.15 0.34
CA ASP A 22 11.75 0.81 0.15
C ASP A 22 11.07 -0.24 1.04
N GLU A 23 10.71 0.12 2.29
CA GLU A 23 9.98 -0.78 3.16
C GLU A 23 8.55 -1.00 2.65
N LEU A 24 7.85 0.04 2.18
CA LEU A 24 6.52 -0.13 1.58
C LEU A 24 6.55 -1.07 0.37
N LEU A 25 7.56 -0.96 -0.48
CA LEU A 25 7.74 -1.82 -1.64
C LEU A 25 7.97 -3.29 -1.25
N GLU A 26 8.66 -3.55 -0.14
CA GLU A 26 8.83 -4.91 0.37
C GLU A 26 7.55 -5.45 1.04
N ARG A 27 6.75 -4.59 1.68
CA ARG A 27 5.62 -4.98 2.52
C ARG A 27 4.30 -5.12 1.76
N ILE A 28 4.02 -4.22 0.81
CA ILE A 28 2.76 -4.22 0.03
C ILE A 28 2.52 -5.57 -0.67
N PRO A 29 3.52 -6.23 -1.31
CA PRO A 29 3.32 -7.54 -1.91
C PRO A 29 2.86 -8.63 -0.93
N MET A 30 3.25 -8.52 0.34
CA MET A 30 2.84 -9.46 1.40
C MET A 30 1.34 -9.36 1.72
N LEU A 31 0.64 -8.31 1.27
CA LEU A 31 -0.82 -8.16 1.38
C LEU A 31 -1.61 -8.87 0.26
N GLY A 32 -0.92 -9.61 -0.61
CA GLY A 32 -1.53 -10.22 -1.79
C GLY A 32 -1.57 -9.24 -2.97
N ALA A 33 -0.41 -8.67 -3.26
CA ALA A 33 -0.24 -7.70 -4.34
C ALA A 33 1.05 -7.96 -5.11
N SER A 34 1.15 -7.42 -6.31
CA SER A 34 2.36 -7.42 -7.13
C SER A 34 2.73 -5.97 -7.47
N LEU A 35 3.99 -5.61 -7.31
CA LEU A 35 4.47 -4.31 -7.78
C LEU A 35 4.63 -4.33 -9.30
N GLU A 36 4.00 -3.38 -9.98
CA GLU A 36 4.19 -3.17 -11.42
C GLU A 36 5.33 -2.19 -11.69
N GLY A 37 5.47 -1.15 -10.88
CA GLY A 37 6.50 -0.13 -11.06
C GLY A 37 6.43 0.98 -10.03
N VAL A 38 7.49 1.79 -10.01
CA VAL A 38 7.59 3.00 -9.19
C VAL A 38 8.07 4.12 -10.10
N GLU A 39 7.32 5.22 -10.15
CA GLU A 39 7.65 6.40 -10.94
C GLU A 39 7.65 7.64 -10.03
N GLY A 40 8.84 8.08 -9.65
CA GLY A 40 8.99 9.23 -8.75
C GLY A 40 8.36 8.96 -7.38
N ASN A 41 7.22 9.63 -7.11
CA ASN A 41 6.48 9.50 -5.85
C ASN A 41 5.32 8.49 -5.93
N GLU A 42 5.08 7.91 -7.09
CA GLU A 42 3.92 7.04 -7.33
C GLU A 42 4.37 5.57 -7.41
N MET A 43 3.56 4.69 -6.81
CA MET A 43 3.71 3.23 -6.86
C MET A 43 2.52 2.61 -7.57
N SER A 44 2.79 1.85 -8.63
CA SER A 44 1.78 1.07 -9.34
C SER A 44 1.75 -0.35 -8.80
N VAL A 45 0.59 -0.74 -8.26
CA VAL A 45 0.40 -2.01 -7.56
C VAL A 45 -0.79 -2.76 -8.16
N GLU A 46 -0.57 -4.00 -8.57
CA GLU A 46 -1.61 -4.93 -8.99
C GLU A 46 -2.11 -5.76 -7.79
N PHE A 47 -3.37 -5.61 -7.42
CA PHE A 47 -3.98 -6.37 -6.32
C PHE A 47 -4.85 -7.53 -6.82
N PHE A 48 -4.96 -8.60 -6.04
CA PHE A 48 -5.87 -9.69 -6.41
C PHE A 48 -7.35 -9.25 -6.45
N PRO A 49 -8.18 -9.81 -7.37
CA PRO A 49 -9.61 -9.48 -7.50
C PRO A 49 -10.48 -9.70 -6.24
N ASN A 50 -10.00 -10.51 -5.30
CA ASN A 50 -10.74 -10.92 -4.10
C ASN A 50 -10.58 -9.96 -2.90
N ARG A 51 -9.82 -8.86 -3.04
CA ARG A 51 -9.62 -7.83 -2.00
C ARG A 51 -9.95 -6.43 -2.55
N PRO A 52 -11.23 -6.12 -2.80
CA PRO A 52 -11.64 -4.80 -3.31
C PRO A 52 -11.40 -3.66 -2.32
N ASP A 53 -11.23 -3.98 -1.04
CA ASP A 53 -10.81 -3.02 -0.02
C ASP A 53 -9.39 -2.49 -0.24
N LEU A 54 -8.57 -3.15 -1.07
CA LEU A 54 -7.22 -2.68 -1.42
C LEU A 54 -7.19 -1.85 -2.71
N TYR A 55 -8.34 -1.42 -3.26
CA TYR A 55 -8.39 -0.64 -4.51
C TYR A 55 -8.37 0.88 -4.28
N SER A 56 -8.04 1.30 -3.06
CA SER A 56 -7.87 2.70 -2.72
C SER A 56 -6.70 2.87 -1.76
N VAL A 57 -6.13 4.08 -1.75
CA VAL A 57 -5.01 4.43 -0.87
C VAL A 57 -5.37 4.29 0.61
N GLU A 58 -6.61 4.63 0.99
CA GLU A 58 -7.09 4.53 2.38
C GLU A 58 -7.22 3.07 2.83
N GLY A 59 -7.61 2.19 1.91
CA GLY A 59 -7.71 0.76 2.14
C GLY A 59 -6.35 0.10 2.32
N VAL A 60 -5.39 0.45 1.46
CA VAL A 60 -4.00 0.01 1.56
C VAL A 60 -3.36 0.55 2.84
N ALA A 61 -3.54 1.83 3.17
CA ALA A 61 -3.06 2.44 4.40
C ALA A 61 -3.59 1.69 5.64
N ARG A 62 -4.90 1.42 5.69
CA ARG A 62 -5.52 0.67 6.80
C ARG A 62 -4.92 -0.74 6.94
N ALA A 63 -4.74 -1.45 5.83
CA ALA A 63 -4.16 -2.78 5.84
C ALA A 63 -2.69 -2.75 6.33
N LEU A 64 -1.90 -1.76 5.88
CA LEU A 64 -0.51 -1.58 6.30
C LEU A 64 -0.39 -1.22 7.78
N ARG A 65 -1.27 -0.38 8.34
CA ARG A 65 -1.25 -0.07 9.79
C ARG A 65 -1.45 -1.32 10.64
N GLY A 66 -2.38 -2.20 10.25
CA GLY A 66 -2.58 -3.49 10.92
C GLY A 66 -1.41 -4.45 10.71
N PHE A 67 -0.87 -4.51 9.49
CA PHE A 67 0.24 -5.41 9.14
C PHE A 67 1.56 -5.05 9.85
N LEU A 68 1.88 -3.76 9.92
CA LEU A 68 3.07 -3.22 10.59
C LEU A 68 2.91 -3.13 12.12
N SER A 69 1.78 -3.61 12.67
CA SER A 69 1.45 -3.57 14.10
C SER A 69 1.40 -2.14 14.69
N PHE A 70 1.11 -1.14 13.86
CA PHE A 70 0.94 0.25 14.29
C PHE A 70 -0.37 0.46 15.03
N GLU A 71 -1.40 -0.31 14.67
CA GLU A 71 -2.65 -0.43 15.42
C GLU A 71 -2.98 -1.92 15.59
N LYS A 72 -3.41 -2.32 16.80
CA LYS A 72 -4.11 -3.60 16.96
C LYS A 72 -5.56 -3.36 16.53
N GLY A 73 -5.97 -4.07 15.50
CA GLY A 73 -7.26 -3.90 14.81
C GLY A 73 -8.48 -3.80 15.70
#